data_AF-A0A956WEG6-F1
#
_entry.id   AF-A0A956WEG6-F1
#
_cell.length_a   1.000
_cell.length_b   1.000
_cell.length_c   1.000
_cell.angle_alpha   90.00
_cell.angle_beta   90.00
_cell.angle_gamma   90.00
#
_symmetry.space_group_name_H-M   'P 1'
#
loop_
_entity.id
_entity.type
_entity.pdbx_description
1 polymer ?
#
loop_
_entity_poly.entity_id
_entity_poly.type
_entity_poly.pdbx_seq_one_letter_code
_entity_poly.pdbx_strand_id
1 'polypeptide(L)'
;MDQLAAQDVVVNGEQRSSSLWTGLLVSFLPILLFLGLILFMGRQMTRGQQNVFGFGRSRARQHDPERPQVTFADVAGEEEAKRELTEVVDFLRNPSKYHQLGARLPRGVLLVGPPGTGKTLMARAVAGE
;
A
#
# COMPACT_ATOMS: atom_id res chain seq x y z
N MET A 1 72.18 29.34 16.50
CA MET A 1 72.54 30.32 17.54
C MET A 1 72.96 31.67 16.99
N ASP A 2 73.04 31.95 15.66
CA ASP A 2 73.76 33.19 15.30
C ASP A 2 73.15 34.21 14.32
N GLN A 3 71.99 34.03 13.66
CA GLN A 3 71.49 35.11 12.76
C GLN A 3 69.98 35.34 12.73
N LEU A 4 69.26 35.09 13.84
CA LEU A 4 67.84 35.45 13.98
C LEU A 4 67.54 36.26 15.26
N ALA A 5 68.56 36.88 15.84
CA ALA A 5 68.45 37.71 17.06
C ALA A 5 68.27 39.22 16.78
N ALA A 6 67.95 39.61 15.54
CA ALA A 6 67.92 41.02 15.11
C ALA A 6 66.53 41.56 14.73
N GLN A 7 65.47 40.77 14.86
CA GLN A 7 64.11 41.28 14.79
C GLN A 7 63.35 40.71 15.97
N ASP A 8 62.84 41.63 16.79
CA ASP A 8 62.04 41.42 17.99
C ASP A 8 60.66 40.85 17.63
N VAL A 9 60.65 39.72 16.92
CA VAL A 9 59.45 38.96 16.63
C VAL A 9 59.17 38.17 17.90
N VAL A 10 58.33 38.76 18.73
CA VAL A 10 57.59 38.04 19.76
C VAL A 10 56.86 36.89 19.05
N VAL A 11 57.46 35.70 19.08
CA VAL A 11 56.76 34.46 18.78
C VAL A 11 55.81 34.26 19.94
N ASN A 12 54.64 34.90 19.83
CA ASN A 12 53.45 34.56 20.58
C ASN A 12 53.02 33.17 20.12
N GLY A 13 53.76 32.15 20.57
CA GLY A 13 53.16 30.86 20.80
C GLY A 13 52.14 31.09 21.89
N GLU A 14 50.92 31.48 21.51
CA GLU A 14 49.77 31.26 22.37
C GLU A 14 49.82 29.78 22.70
N GLN A 15 50.31 29.46 23.89
CA GLN A 15 49.99 28.24 24.60
C GLN A 15 48.49 28.32 24.83
N ARG A 16 47.75 28.06 23.76
CA ARG A 16 46.32 27.88 23.80
C ARG A 16 46.18 26.58 24.55
N SER A 17 46.00 26.71 25.87
CA SER A 17 45.55 25.63 26.73
C SER A 17 44.51 24.87 25.94
N SER A 18 44.89 23.71 25.41
CA SER A 18 44.01 22.89 24.62
C SER A 18 43.02 22.38 25.63
N SER A 19 41.94 23.15 25.84
CA SER A 19 40.85 22.78 26.70
C SER A 19 40.49 21.37 26.27
N LEU A 20 40.71 20.39 27.14
CA LEU A 20 40.54 18.98 26.80
C LEU A 20 39.14 18.75 26.19
N TRP A 21 38.18 19.59 26.57
CA TRP A 21 36.87 19.77 25.97
C TRP A 21 36.87 20.11 24.48
N THR A 22 37.66 21.09 24.03
CA THR A 22 37.82 21.40 22.60
C THR A 22 38.46 20.24 21.82
N GLY A 23 39.44 19.54 22.41
CA GLY A 23 40.04 18.36 21.80
C GLY A 23 39.04 17.20 21.64
N LEU A 24 38.26 16.92 22.70
CA LEU A 24 37.21 15.90 22.68
C LEU A 24 36.09 16.27 21.69
N LEU A 25 35.61 17.52 21.68
CA LEU A 25 34.56 17.98 20.75
C LEU A 25 34.97 17.79 19.29
N VAL A 26 36.20 18.19 18.93
CA VAL A 26 36.71 18.04 17.56
C VAL A 26 36.93 16.57 17.20
N SER A 27 37.32 15.73 18.17
CA SER A 27 37.50 14.29 17.97
C SER A 27 36.18 13.53 17.80
N PHE A 28 35.12 13.91 18.52
CA PHE A 28 33.80 13.29 18.40
C PHE A 28 32.96 13.84 17.24
N LEU A 29 33.27 15.03 16.72
CA LEU A 29 32.58 15.65 15.59
C LEU A 29 32.46 14.74 14.35
N PRO A 30 33.55 14.12 13.83
CA PRO A 30 33.45 13.22 12.68
C PRO A 30 32.62 11.96 12.98
N ILE A 31 32.70 11.42 14.20
CA ILE A 31 31.92 10.25 14.63
C ILE A 31 30.43 10.59 14.68
N LEU A 32 30.06 11.71 15.29
CA LEU A 32 28.68 12.19 15.38
C LEU A 32 28.10 12.53 14.01
N LEU A 33 28.89 13.15 13.13
CA LEU A 33 28.48 13.44 11.77
C LEU A 33 28.22 12.15 10.98
N PHE A 34 29.10 11.16 11.12
CA PHE A 34 28.93 9.86 10.47
C PHE A 34 27.72 9.08 11.01
N LEU A 35 27.52 9.07 12.33
CA LEU A 35 26.36 8.44 12.97
C LEU A 35 25.04 9.13 12.57
N GLY A 36 25.05 10.47 12.53
CA GLY A 36 23.92 11.28 12.08
C GLY A 36 23.56 11.02 10.62
N LEU A 37 24.56 10.90 9.74
CA LEU A 37 24.37 10.56 8.33
C LEU A 37 23.77 9.17 8.15
N ILE A 38 24.25 8.18 8.90
CA ILE A 38 23.71 6.81 8.87
C ILE A 38 22.26 6.79 9.36
N LEU A 39 21.95 7.49 10.45
CA LEU A 39 20.57 7.58 10.95
C LEU A 39 19.64 8.33 9.99
N PHE A 40 20.14 9.37 9.31
CA PHE A 40 19.40 10.10 8.28
C PHE A 40 19.13 9.23 7.05
N MET A 41 20.14 8.52 6.56
CA MET A 41 20.02 7.63 5.39
C MET A 41 19.17 6.38 5.69
N GLY A 42 19.32 5.81 6.89
CA GLY A 42 18.48 4.70 7.37
C GLY A 42 17.00 5.09 7.41
N ARG A 43 16.68 6.27 7.94
CA ARG A 43 15.31 6.82 7.94
C ARG A 43 14.75 7.06 6.53
N GLN A 44 15.61 7.32 5.54
CA GLN A 44 15.20 7.47 4.14
C GLN A 44 14.96 6.12 3.45
N MET A 45 15.82 5.12 3.69
CA MET A 45 15.70 3.77 3.10
C MET A 45 14.47 3.00 3.60
N THR A 46 14.08 3.14 4.88
CA THR A 46 12.88 2.47 5.41
C THR A 46 11.59 2.95 4.73
N ARG A 47 11.53 4.20 4.27
CA ARG A 47 10.37 4.76 3.56
C ARG A 47 10.25 4.26 2.11
N GLY A 48 11.36 3.97 1.45
CA GLY A 48 11.36 3.45 0.07
C GLY A 48 11.10 1.94 -0.02
N GLN A 49 11.54 1.18 0.98
CA GLN A 49 11.46 -0.28 0.98
C GLN A 49 10.06 -0.85 1.25
N GLN A 50 9.17 -0.06 1.87
CA GLN A 50 7.78 -0.49 2.13
C GLN A 50 6.96 -0.65 0.83
N ASN A 51 7.38 -0.01 -0.27
CA ASN A 51 6.67 -0.06 -1.55
C ASN A 51 7.13 -1.19 -2.49
N VAL A 52 8.34 -1.74 -2.31
CA VAL A 52 8.91 -2.76 -3.22
C VAL A 52 8.36 -4.15 -2.93
N PHE A 53 8.05 -4.46 -1.66
CA PHE A 53 7.47 -5.75 -1.26
C PHE A 53 5.97 -5.91 -1.60
N GLY A 54 5.31 -4.87 -2.11
CA GLY A 54 3.89 -4.88 -2.47
C GLY A 54 3.59 -5.21 -3.94
N PHE A 55 4.62 -5.30 -4.80
CA PHE A 55 4.48 -5.38 -6.27
C PHE A 55 3.84 -6.68 -6.80
N GLY A 56 3.69 -7.72 -5.97
CA GLY A 56 3.12 -9.02 -6.36
C GLY A 56 1.78 -9.38 -5.73
N ARG A 57 1.21 -8.52 -4.87
CA ARG A 57 -0.08 -8.83 -4.21
C ARG A 57 -1.24 -8.32 -5.06
N SER A 58 -2.18 -9.22 -5.36
CA SER A 58 -3.43 -8.91 -6.05
C SER A 58 -4.10 -7.68 -5.40
N ARG A 59 -4.42 -6.66 -6.21
CA ARG A 59 -5.24 -5.51 -5.81
C ARG A 59 -6.74 -5.85 -5.77
N ALA A 60 -7.09 -7.11 -5.59
CA ALA A 60 -8.47 -7.51 -5.39
C ALA A 60 -8.98 -6.85 -4.10
N ARG A 61 -9.90 -5.90 -4.25
CA ARG A 61 -10.72 -5.45 -3.14
C ARG A 61 -11.59 -6.64 -2.75
N GLN A 62 -11.26 -7.31 -1.66
CA GLN A 62 -12.21 -8.20 -1.00
C GLN A 62 -13.37 -7.31 -0.56
N HIS A 63 -14.51 -7.48 -1.23
CA HIS A 63 -15.75 -6.87 -0.79
C HIS A 63 -16.17 -7.65 0.45
N ASP A 64 -16.28 -6.95 1.58
CA ASP A 64 -16.79 -7.56 2.81
C ASP A 64 -18.24 -8.00 2.54
N PRO A 65 -18.57 -9.30 2.64
CA PRO A 65 -19.90 -9.81 2.34
C PRO A 65 -20.96 -9.37 3.35
N GLU A 66 -20.59 -8.62 4.39
CA GLU A 66 -21.46 -8.35 5.53
C GLU A 66 -22.76 -7.63 5.17
N ARG A 67 -22.83 -6.82 4.09
CA ARG A 67 -24.10 -6.32 3.52
C ARG A 67 -24.00 -5.96 2.03
N PRO A 68 -24.45 -6.83 1.11
CA PRO A 68 -24.88 -6.35 -0.19
C PRO A 68 -26.07 -5.38 0.01
N GLN A 69 -25.90 -4.13 -0.40
CA GLN A 69 -26.88 -3.06 -0.19
C GLN A 69 -28.01 -3.03 -1.24
N VAL A 70 -27.98 -3.96 -2.21
CA VAL A 70 -28.84 -3.92 -3.41
C VAL A 70 -29.36 -5.32 -3.68
N THR A 71 -30.67 -5.44 -3.88
CA THR A 71 -31.42 -6.67 -4.18
C THR A 71 -32.14 -6.55 -5.54
N PHE A 72 -32.82 -7.60 -6.01
CA PHE A 72 -33.62 -7.51 -7.24
C PHE A 72 -34.77 -6.50 -7.13
N ALA A 73 -35.23 -6.19 -5.91
CA ALA A 73 -36.23 -5.18 -5.66
C ALA A 73 -35.75 -3.75 -6.01
N ASP A 74 -34.44 -3.50 -5.97
CA ASP A 74 -33.84 -2.20 -6.27
C ASP A 74 -33.56 -1.99 -7.77
N VAL A 75 -33.76 -3.03 -8.59
CA VAL A 75 -33.62 -2.96 -10.05
C VAL A 75 -35.00 -2.74 -10.66
N ALA A 76 -35.19 -1.66 -11.41
CA ALA A 76 -36.45 -1.41 -12.11
C ALA A 76 -36.48 -2.11 -13.49
N GLY A 77 -37.60 -2.76 -13.83
CA GLY A 77 -37.81 -3.39 -15.13
C GLY A 77 -36.98 -4.67 -15.36
N GLU A 78 -36.81 -5.05 -16.64
CA GLU A 78 -36.03 -6.22 -17.07
C GLU A 78 -36.48 -7.53 -16.38
N GLU A 79 -37.80 -7.72 -16.29
CA GLU A 79 -38.41 -8.84 -15.57
C GLU A 79 -37.97 -10.21 -16.09
N GLU A 80 -37.72 -10.33 -17.40
CA GLU A 80 -37.20 -11.55 -18.01
C GLU A 80 -35.79 -11.89 -17.51
N ALA A 81 -34.88 -10.90 -17.54
CA ALA A 81 -33.51 -11.07 -17.07
C ALA A 81 -33.45 -11.34 -15.55
N LYS A 82 -34.28 -10.68 -14.75
CA LYS A 82 -34.40 -10.98 -13.32
C LYS A 82 -34.84 -12.42 -13.08
N ARG A 83 -35.82 -12.90 -13.85
CA ARG A 83 -36.35 -14.26 -13.70
C ARG A 83 -35.30 -15.32 -14.02
N GLU A 84 -34.57 -15.15 -15.12
CA GLU A 84 -33.45 -16.04 -15.47
C GLU A 84 -32.35 -16.01 -14.40
N LEU A 85 -31.97 -14.83 -13.93
CA LEU A 85 -30.95 -14.70 -12.90
C LEU A 85 -31.41 -15.24 -11.54
N THR A 86 -32.71 -15.17 -11.23
CA THR A 86 -33.29 -15.78 -10.02
C THR A 86 -33.15 -17.30 -10.05
N GLU A 87 -33.32 -17.94 -11.21
CA GLU A 87 -33.07 -19.37 -11.35
C GLU A 87 -31.59 -19.71 -11.13
N VAL A 88 -30.68 -18.89 -11.63
CA VAL A 88 -29.24 -19.04 -11.36
C VAL A 88 -28.94 -18.88 -9.87
N VAL A 89 -29.58 -17.93 -9.17
CA VAL A 89 -29.43 -17.76 -7.72
C VAL A 89 -29.99 -18.96 -6.95
N ASP A 90 -31.18 -19.48 -7.30
CA ASP A 90 -31.74 -20.69 -6.66
C ASP A 90 -30.82 -21.90 -6.88
N PHE A 91 -30.22 -22.01 -8.07
CA PHE A 91 -29.23 -23.04 -8.34
C PHE A 91 -28.02 -22.91 -7.40
N LEU A 92 -27.48 -21.70 -7.23
CA LEU A 92 -26.33 -21.46 -6.35
C LEU A 92 -26.66 -21.70 -4.87
N ARG A 93 -27.90 -21.44 -4.44
CA ARG A 93 -28.39 -21.69 -3.07
C ARG A 93 -28.63 -23.17 -2.81
N ASN A 94 -29.19 -23.90 -3.78
CA ASN A 94 -29.63 -25.29 -3.64
C ASN A 94 -28.99 -26.25 -4.67
N PRO A 95 -27.64 -26.32 -4.78
CA PRO A 95 -26.99 -27.05 -5.88
C PRO A 95 -27.26 -28.55 -5.87
N SER A 96 -27.54 -29.14 -4.70
CA SER A 96 -27.84 -30.57 -4.55
C SER A 96 -29.12 -30.99 -5.27
N LYS A 97 -30.18 -30.17 -5.21
CA LYS A 97 -31.46 -30.40 -5.89
C LYS A 97 -31.26 -30.50 -7.41
N TYR A 98 -30.47 -29.60 -7.97
CA TYR A 98 -30.22 -29.55 -9.40
C TYR A 98 -29.25 -30.63 -9.88
N HIS A 99 -28.27 -31.00 -9.06
CA HIS A 99 -27.35 -32.08 -9.38
C HIS A 99 -28.06 -33.45 -9.45
N GLN A 100 -29.03 -33.71 -8.56
CA GLN A 100 -29.86 -34.92 -8.59
C GLN A 100 -30.71 -35.03 -9.86
N LEU A 101 -31.12 -33.90 -10.42
CA LEU A 101 -31.84 -33.82 -11.69
C LEU A 101 -30.92 -33.96 -12.91
N GLY A 102 -29.60 -34.08 -12.71
CA GLY A 102 -28.61 -34.15 -13.78
C GLY A 102 -28.34 -32.82 -14.48
N ALA A 103 -28.79 -31.70 -13.91
CA ALA A 103 -28.58 -30.38 -14.48
C ALA A 103 -27.10 -29.95 -14.36
N ARG A 104 -26.57 -29.33 -15.43
CA ARG A 104 -25.21 -28.77 -15.43
C ARG A 104 -25.22 -27.33 -14.91
N LEU A 105 -24.33 -27.04 -13.96
CA LEU A 105 -24.13 -25.70 -13.42
C LEU A 105 -23.61 -24.74 -14.52
N PRO A 106 -24.24 -23.55 -14.70
CA PRO A 106 -23.70 -22.50 -15.55
C PRO A 106 -22.35 -22.00 -14.97
N ARG A 107 -21.32 -21.91 -15.82
CA ARG A 107 -19.97 -21.51 -15.39
C ARG A 107 -19.81 -19.99 -15.27
N GLY A 108 -20.72 -19.22 -15.85
CA GLY A 108 -20.73 -17.76 -15.83
C GLY A 108 -21.85 -17.20 -16.69
N VAL A 109 -22.23 -15.95 -16.43
CA VAL A 109 -23.26 -15.22 -17.17
C VAL A 109 -22.63 -13.94 -17.73
N LEU A 110 -22.91 -13.62 -18.98
CA LEU A 110 -22.45 -12.39 -19.64
C LEU A 110 -23.65 -11.46 -19.88
N LEU A 111 -23.66 -10.31 -19.21
CA LEU A 111 -24.68 -9.28 -19.42
C LEU A 111 -24.23 -8.32 -20.54
N VAL A 112 -25.01 -8.23 -21.63
CA VAL A 112 -24.69 -7.42 -22.81
C VAL A 112 -25.73 -6.32 -23.00
N GLY A 113 -25.29 -5.12 -23.39
CA GLY A 113 -26.19 -4.02 -23.74
C GLY A 113 -25.51 -2.64 -23.74
N PRO A 114 -26.19 -1.59 -24.25
CA PRO A 114 -25.70 -0.20 -24.27
C PRO A 114 -25.25 0.33 -22.90
N PRO A 115 -24.40 1.35 -22.80
CA PRO A 115 -24.04 1.94 -21.50
C PRO A 115 -25.28 2.46 -20.77
N GLY A 116 -25.31 2.33 -19.44
CA GLY A 116 -26.41 2.84 -18.59
C GLY A 116 -27.60 1.91 -18.36
N THR A 117 -27.66 0.73 -19.00
CA THR A 117 -28.81 -0.21 -18.87
C THR A 117 -28.78 -1.09 -17.60
N GLY A 118 -28.19 -0.63 -16.50
CA GLY A 118 -28.26 -1.36 -15.23
C GLY A 118 -27.49 -2.68 -15.13
N LYS A 119 -26.68 -3.11 -16.12
CA LYS A 119 -25.89 -4.37 -16.06
C LYS A 119 -25.09 -4.56 -14.77
N THR A 120 -24.35 -3.54 -14.36
CA THR A 120 -23.57 -3.58 -13.10
C THR A 120 -24.48 -3.58 -11.87
N LEU A 121 -25.64 -2.91 -11.95
CA LEU A 121 -26.63 -2.90 -10.87
C LEU A 121 -27.25 -4.29 -10.71
N MET A 122 -27.59 -4.94 -11.82
CA MET A 122 -28.10 -6.31 -11.86
C MET A 122 -27.09 -7.30 -11.27
N ALA A 123 -25.80 -7.20 -11.64
CA ALA A 123 -24.77 -8.05 -11.05
C ALA A 123 -24.62 -7.87 -9.53
N ARG A 124 -24.81 -6.64 -9.02
CA ARG A 124 -24.81 -6.37 -7.57
C ARG A 124 -26.05 -6.92 -6.89
N ALA A 125 -27.21 -6.78 -7.52
CA ALA A 125 -28.47 -7.35 -7.03
C ALA A 125 -28.40 -8.88 -6.90
N VAL A 126 -27.86 -9.58 -7.92
CA VAL A 126 -27.63 -11.03 -7.87
C VAL A 126 -26.75 -11.44 -6.67
N ALA A 127 -25.72 -10.64 -6.35
CA ALA A 127 -24.86 -10.92 -5.21
C ALA A 127 -25.53 -10.63 -3.86
N GLY A 128 -26.63 -9.87 -3.85
CA GLY A 128 -27.43 -9.57 -2.67
C GLY A 128 -28.60 -10.50 -2.42
N GLU A 129 -28.88 -11.41 -3.36
CA GLU A 129 -30.07 -12.26 -3.34
C GLU A 129 -29.93 -13.59 -2.63
#